data_AF-A0A965XZZ1-F1
#
_entry.id   AF-A0A965XZZ1-F1
#
_cell.length_a   1.000
_cell.length_b   1.000
_cell.length_c   1.000
_cell.angle_alpha   90.00
_cell.angle_beta   90.00
_cell.angle_gamma   90.00
#
_symmetry.space_group_name_H-M   'P 1'
#
loop_
_entity.id
_entity.type
_entity.pdbx_description
1 polymer ?
#
loop_
_entity_poly.entity_id
_entity_poly.type
_entity_poly.pdbx_seq_one_letter_code
_entity_poly.pdbx_strand_id
1 'polypeptide(L)'
;MRKFTVISLILVVAIALIGCSSGGGDIKLGLGVDTLIDQSADLAANDDGAMVGKVQVDTVIAAVAIDADGKVVSCNIDTAQTAVNFDEAGVITSDKAMNYPTKKEKGDDYGMIKASGIGREWYEQIEAVEEWMIGKTAAEITNMPLNDEGATTDVDLATKATMTLTGYQAAVLEAIENAR
;
A
#
# COMPACT_ATOMS: atom_id res chain seq x y z
N MET A 1 30.08 -7.18 -1.55
CA MET A 1 29.12 -8.30 -1.39
C MET A 1 28.76 -8.45 0.08
N ARG A 2 27.85 -7.62 0.57
CA ARG A 2 27.20 -7.83 1.87
C ARG A 2 25.85 -8.47 1.56
N LYS A 3 25.68 -9.72 2.01
CA LYS A 3 24.48 -10.52 1.80
C LYS A 3 23.34 -9.84 2.57
N PHE A 4 22.46 -9.13 1.87
CA PHE A 4 21.22 -8.65 2.45
C PHE A 4 20.29 -9.85 2.56
N THR A 5 20.15 -10.31 3.79
CA THR A 5 19.29 -11.39 4.20
C THR A 5 17.84 -10.95 3.98
N VAL A 6 17.16 -11.58 3.03
CA VAL A 6 15.70 -11.54 2.83
C VAL A 6 15.05 -12.27 4.02
N ILE A 7 15.08 -11.65 5.20
CA ILE A 7 14.38 -12.08 6.42
C ILE A 7 13.96 -10.80 7.13
N SER A 8 12.88 -10.16 6.68
CA SER A 8 12.19 -9.15 7.48
C SER A 8 10.67 -9.24 7.37
N LEU A 9 10.13 -9.89 6.34
CA LEU A 9 8.69 -10.11 6.22
C LEU A 9 8.13 -11.13 7.24
N ILE A 10 8.97 -11.98 7.83
CA ILE A 10 8.53 -13.00 8.80
C ILE A 10 8.44 -12.45 10.23
N LEU A 11 9.14 -11.36 10.57
CA LEU A 11 9.21 -10.89 11.96
C LEU A 11 8.12 -9.85 12.32
N VAL A 12 7.50 -9.19 11.34
CA VAL A 12 6.41 -8.22 11.60
C VAL A 12 5.11 -8.93 12.01
N VAL A 13 4.90 -10.18 11.61
CA VAL A 13 3.71 -10.98 12.01
C VAL A 13 3.73 -11.35 13.49
N ALA A 14 4.89 -11.39 14.15
CA ALA A 14 5.01 -11.90 15.53
C ALA A 14 4.76 -10.83 16.62
N ILE A 15 4.78 -9.54 16.31
CA ILE A 15 4.77 -8.46 17.33
C ILE A 15 3.37 -7.86 17.56
N ALA A 16 2.37 -8.13 16.71
CA ALA A 16 1.01 -7.60 16.88
C ALA A 16 0.10 -8.39 17.86
N LEU A 17 0.59 -9.47 18.48
CA LEU A 17 -0.23 -10.37 19.32
C LEU A 17 -0.20 -10.06 20.83
N ILE A 18 0.41 -8.95 21.27
CA ILE A 18 0.46 -8.57 22.68
C ILE A 18 -0.44 -7.34 22.91
N GLY A 19 -1.76 -7.57 22.93
CA GLY A 19 -2.74 -6.48 23.02
C GLY A 19 -4.20 -6.88 23.26
N CYS A 20 -4.44 -7.81 24.19
CA CYS A 20 -5.67 -7.97 25.00
C CYS A 20 -7.06 -7.78 24.34
N SER A 21 -7.78 -8.88 24.08
CA SER A 21 -9.08 -9.10 24.74
C SER A 21 -9.45 -10.60 24.73
N SER A 22 -10.17 -10.98 25.78
CA SER A 22 -10.54 -12.33 26.17
C SER A 22 -11.60 -12.98 25.27
N GLY A 23 -11.17 -13.50 24.12
CA GLY A 23 -12.00 -14.35 23.25
C GLY A 23 -11.09 -15.29 22.45
N GLY A 24 -10.85 -16.50 22.97
CA GLY A 24 -10.05 -17.53 22.29
C GLY A 24 -10.79 -18.11 21.09
N GLY A 25 -10.92 -17.31 20.03
CA GLY A 25 -11.32 -17.74 18.70
C GLY A 25 -10.10 -17.89 17.80
N ASP A 26 -10.20 -18.77 16.81
CA ASP A 26 -9.14 -18.96 15.81
C ASP A 26 -8.96 -17.67 15.01
N ILE A 27 -7.75 -17.11 15.02
CA ILE A 27 -7.35 -16.01 14.14
C ILE A 27 -6.94 -16.59 12.80
N LYS A 28 -7.49 -16.05 11.71
CA LYS A 28 -7.12 -16.42 10.34
C LYS A 28 -6.27 -15.34 9.70
N LEU A 29 -5.31 -15.74 8.88
CA LEU A 29 -4.43 -14.83 8.16
C LEU A 29 -4.70 -14.88 6.65
N GLY A 30 -4.78 -13.69 6.08
CA GLY A 30 -5.09 -13.45 4.69
C GLY A 30 -4.05 -12.57 4.00
N LEU A 31 -3.88 -12.77 2.70
CA LEU A 31 -3.05 -11.94 1.84
C LEU A 31 -3.86 -11.56 0.61
N GLY A 32 -3.82 -10.28 0.26
CA GLY A 32 -4.42 -9.73 -0.95
C GLY A 32 -3.43 -8.84 -1.68
N VAL A 33 -3.54 -8.79 -3.00
CA VAL A 33 -2.60 -8.14 -3.89
C VAL A 33 -3.35 -7.46 -5.02
N ASP A 34 -3.23 -6.15 -5.11
CA ASP A 34 -3.77 -5.37 -6.24
C ASP A 34 -2.60 -4.78 -7.06
N THR A 35 -2.62 -4.96 -8.38
CA THR A 35 -1.54 -4.54 -9.27
C THR A 35 -2.05 -3.62 -10.36
N LEU A 36 -1.53 -2.39 -10.39
CA LEU A 36 -1.94 -1.34 -11.30
C LEU A 36 -0.78 -0.91 -12.20
N ILE A 37 -1.11 -0.49 -13.42
CA ILE A 37 -0.15 0.07 -14.38
C ILE A 37 -0.53 1.49 -14.84
N ASP A 38 -1.51 2.09 -14.18
CA ASP A 38 -2.17 3.34 -14.56
C ASP A 38 -1.24 4.55 -14.57
N GLN A 39 -0.08 4.43 -13.91
CA GLN A 39 0.96 5.45 -13.87
C GLN A 39 1.99 5.32 -14.99
N SER A 40 1.86 4.35 -15.88
CA SER A 40 2.66 4.29 -17.10
C SER A 40 2.34 5.46 -18.03
N ALA A 41 3.34 5.95 -18.75
CA ALA A 41 3.22 7.09 -19.64
C ALA A 41 3.94 6.83 -20.96
N ASP A 42 3.30 7.22 -22.06
CA ASP A 42 3.91 7.26 -23.38
C ASP A 42 5.09 8.24 -23.44
N LEU A 43 5.86 8.19 -24.52
CA LEU A 43 6.95 9.13 -24.77
C LEU A 43 6.44 10.58 -24.74
N ALA A 44 7.06 11.38 -23.88
CA ALA A 44 6.85 12.82 -23.82
C ALA A 44 8.20 13.54 -23.59
N ALA A 45 8.28 14.79 -24.06
CA ALA A 45 9.47 15.61 -23.80
C ALA A 45 9.55 15.93 -22.30
N ASN A 46 10.70 15.63 -21.68
CA ASN A 46 11.01 16.06 -20.32
C ASN A 46 11.45 17.55 -20.31
N ASP A 47 11.81 18.07 -19.13
CA ASP A 47 12.24 19.47 -18.94
C ASP A 47 13.47 19.85 -19.79
N ASP A 48 14.29 18.87 -20.17
CA ASP A 48 15.48 19.05 -21.01
C ASP A 48 15.19 18.87 -22.52
N GLY A 49 13.93 18.60 -22.89
CA GLY A 49 13.50 18.36 -24.26
C GLY A 49 13.79 16.96 -24.80
N ALA A 50 14.31 16.05 -23.97
CA ALA A 50 14.51 14.66 -24.34
C ALA A 50 13.18 13.88 -24.22
N MET A 51 12.85 13.06 -25.23
CA MET A 51 11.68 12.20 -25.15
C MET A 51 11.93 11.02 -24.23
N VAL A 52 11.10 10.89 -23.19
CA VAL A 52 11.17 9.84 -22.19
C VAL A 52 9.79 9.25 -22.00
N GLY A 53 9.69 7.93 -22.09
CA GLY A 53 8.51 7.17 -21.67
C GLY A 53 8.75 6.50 -20.32
N LYS A 54 7.67 6.13 -19.64
CA LYS A 54 7.72 5.49 -18.32
C LYS A 54 6.83 4.26 -18.29
N VAL A 55 7.37 3.14 -17.87
CA VAL A 55 6.59 1.95 -17.49
C VAL A 55 6.62 1.85 -15.98
N GLN A 56 5.44 1.82 -15.36
CA GLN A 56 5.33 1.74 -13.91
C GLN A 56 4.32 0.66 -13.52
N VAL A 57 4.71 -0.15 -12.54
CA VAL A 57 3.87 -1.15 -11.88
C VAL A 57 3.81 -0.81 -10.40
N ASP A 58 2.59 -0.62 -9.90
CA ASP A 58 2.29 -0.42 -8.50
C ASP A 58 1.60 -1.67 -7.98
N THR A 59 2.26 -2.42 -7.10
CA THR A 59 1.68 -3.60 -6.45
C THR A 59 1.39 -3.27 -4.99
N VAL A 60 0.11 -3.10 -4.69
CA VAL A 60 -0.42 -2.99 -3.33
C VAL A 60 -0.48 -4.39 -2.73
N ILE A 61 0.01 -4.55 -1.51
CA ILE A 61 0.01 -5.82 -0.79
C ILE A 61 -0.64 -5.57 0.57
N ALA A 62 -1.68 -6.33 0.92
CA ALA A 62 -2.32 -6.28 2.22
C ALA A 62 -2.21 -7.63 2.93
N ALA A 63 -1.68 -7.62 4.15
CA ALA A 63 -1.73 -8.74 5.08
C ALA A 63 -2.75 -8.43 6.17
N VAL A 64 -3.77 -9.28 6.31
CA VAL A 64 -4.90 -9.05 7.19
C VAL A 64 -5.11 -10.24 8.10
N ALA A 65 -5.31 -9.99 9.38
CA ALA A 65 -5.75 -10.98 10.35
C ALA A 65 -7.22 -10.73 10.71
N ILE A 66 -8.04 -11.77 10.71
CA ILE A 66 -9.44 -11.70 11.14
C ILE A 66 -9.72 -12.61 12.33
N ASP A 67 -10.63 -12.18 13.20
CA ASP A 67 -11.16 -13.01 14.28
C ASP A 67 -12.27 -13.96 13.81
N ALA A 68 -12.80 -14.74 14.75
CA ALA A 68 -13.88 -15.70 14.49
C ALA A 68 -15.20 -15.03 14.06
N ASP A 69 -15.38 -13.74 14.34
CA ASP A 69 -16.54 -12.95 13.90
C ASP A 69 -16.33 -12.31 12.51
N GLY A 70 -15.17 -12.55 11.89
CA GLY A 70 -14.81 -11.97 10.60
C GLY A 70 -14.43 -10.49 10.66
N LYS A 71 -14.04 -10.00 11.85
CA LYS A 71 -13.54 -8.63 12.02
C LYS A 71 -12.03 -8.60 11.92
N VAL A 72 -11.52 -7.54 11.30
CA VAL A 72 -10.09 -7.31 11.20
C VAL A 72 -9.50 -7.04 12.60
N VAL A 73 -8.50 -7.81 12.99
CA VAL A 73 -7.73 -7.61 14.23
C VAL A 73 -6.31 -7.13 13.98
N SER A 74 -5.82 -7.25 12.73
CA SER A 74 -4.56 -6.66 12.28
C SER A 74 -4.63 -6.41 10.78
N CYS A 75 -4.09 -5.29 10.33
CA CYS A 75 -3.99 -4.90 8.93
C CYS A 75 -2.62 -4.29 8.68
N ASN A 76 -1.92 -4.75 7.66
CA ASN A 76 -0.67 -4.14 7.20
C ASN A 76 -0.67 -4.09 5.68
N ILE A 77 -0.48 -2.89 5.15
CA ILE A 77 -0.56 -2.57 3.73
C ILE A 77 0.77 -1.94 3.32
N ASP A 78 1.33 -2.39 2.21
CA ASP A 78 2.49 -1.76 1.59
C ASP A 78 2.30 -1.65 0.08
N THR A 79 3.14 -0.87 -0.59
CA THR A 79 3.15 -0.77 -2.04
C THR A 79 4.56 -0.91 -2.58
N ALA A 80 4.78 -1.93 -3.40
CA ALA A 80 5.94 -2.00 -4.28
C ALA A 80 5.66 -1.14 -5.51
N GLN A 81 6.25 0.05 -5.56
CA GLN A 81 6.13 0.99 -6.69
C GLN A 81 7.41 0.95 -7.51
N THR A 82 7.38 0.25 -8.64
CA THR A 82 8.53 0.08 -9.53
C THR A 82 8.28 0.82 -10.83
N ALA A 83 9.18 1.75 -11.16
CA ALA A 83 9.13 2.53 -12.39
C ALA A 83 10.47 2.43 -13.13
N VAL A 84 10.38 2.26 -14.45
CA VAL A 84 11.51 2.31 -15.38
C VAL A 84 11.20 3.25 -16.53
N ASN A 85 12.21 3.99 -16.95
CA ASN A 85 12.14 4.90 -18.08
C ASN A 85 12.73 4.26 -19.32
N PHE A 86 12.22 4.66 -20.48
CA PHE A 86 12.74 4.28 -21.79
C PHE A 86 12.83 5.49 -22.73
N ASP A 87 13.73 5.42 -23.71
CA ASP A 87 13.93 6.46 -24.74
C ASP A 87 13.15 6.19 -26.04
N GLU A 88 13.28 7.07 -27.03
CA GLU A 88 12.63 6.92 -28.36
C GLU A 88 13.00 5.62 -29.08
N ALA A 89 14.18 5.05 -28.78
CA ALA A 89 14.64 3.78 -29.36
C ALA A 89 14.11 2.56 -28.58
N GLY A 90 13.32 2.77 -27.52
CA GLY A 90 12.81 1.73 -26.64
C GLY A 90 13.88 1.16 -25.70
N VAL A 91 15.01 1.84 -25.54
CA VAL A 91 16.08 1.41 -24.63
C VAL A 91 15.74 1.86 -23.22
N ILE A 92 15.81 0.93 -22.26
CA ILE A 92 15.65 1.23 -20.84
C ILE A 92 16.81 2.14 -20.39
N THR A 93 16.47 3.34 -19.92
CA THR A 93 17.41 4.37 -19.46
C THR A 93 17.56 4.42 -17.95
N SER A 94 16.62 3.83 -17.19
CA SER A 94 16.77 3.66 -15.75
C SER A 94 17.93 2.73 -15.38
N ASP A 95 18.48 2.94 -14.17
CA ASP A 95 19.53 2.07 -13.63
C ASP A 95 19.01 0.65 -13.40
N LYS A 96 19.60 -0.30 -14.13
CA LYS A 96 19.24 -1.72 -14.10
C LYS A 96 19.70 -2.44 -12.84
N ALA A 97 20.60 -1.84 -12.06
CA ALA A 97 21.07 -2.35 -10.79
C ALA A 97 20.34 -1.72 -9.58
N MET A 98 19.37 -0.83 -9.84
CA MET A 98 18.62 -0.16 -8.78
C MET A 98 17.80 -1.17 -7.96
N ASN A 99 17.86 -1.01 -6.64
CA ASN A 99 16.92 -1.66 -5.75
C ASN A 99 15.63 -0.85 -5.69
N TYR A 100 14.47 -1.50 -5.74
CA TYR A 100 13.16 -0.85 -5.67
C TYR A 100 12.53 -1.14 -4.30
N PRO A 101 12.89 -0.38 -3.24
CA PRO A 101 12.26 -0.54 -1.94
C PRO A 101 10.77 -0.21 -2.03
N THR A 102 9.97 -0.88 -1.20
CA THR A 102 8.54 -0.56 -1.04
C THR A 102 8.35 0.83 -0.43
N LYS A 103 7.13 1.36 -0.46
CA LYS A 103 6.86 2.68 0.12
C LYS A 103 7.10 2.72 1.62
N LYS A 104 6.78 1.67 2.38
CA LYS A 104 7.16 1.61 3.81
C LYS A 104 8.67 1.52 4.01
N GLU A 105 9.38 0.77 3.17
CA GLU A 105 10.85 0.69 3.24
C GLU A 105 11.53 2.03 2.93
N LYS A 106 10.92 2.84 2.06
CA LYS A 106 11.38 4.21 1.78
C LYS A 106 11.14 5.15 2.97
N GLY A 107 10.04 5.01 3.70
CA GLY A 107 9.69 5.93 4.79
C GLY A 107 9.70 7.39 4.31
N ASP A 108 10.44 8.25 5.00
CA ASP A 108 10.62 9.67 4.64
C ASP A 108 11.20 9.88 3.24
N ASP A 109 12.01 8.93 2.73
CA ASP A 109 12.63 9.03 1.40
C ASP A 109 11.60 8.90 0.26
N TYR A 110 10.36 8.46 0.54
CA TYR A 110 9.29 8.48 -0.46
C TYR A 110 8.88 9.92 -0.81
N GLY A 111 8.86 10.82 0.20
CA GLY A 111 8.74 12.25 0.01
C GLY A 111 7.33 12.77 -0.36
N MET A 112 6.26 12.01 -0.10
CA MET A 112 4.88 12.46 -0.29
C MET A 112 4.56 13.68 0.58
N ILE A 113 5.25 13.88 1.69
CA ILE A 113 5.03 15.01 2.60
C ILE A 113 5.07 16.37 1.86
N LYS A 114 5.84 16.47 0.77
CA LYS A 114 5.96 17.68 -0.06
C LYS A 114 4.69 17.98 -0.88
N ALA A 115 3.95 16.94 -1.26
CA ALA A 115 2.71 17.02 -2.03
C ALA A 115 1.46 16.89 -1.15
N SER A 116 1.61 16.37 0.07
CA SER A 116 0.52 16.15 1.01
C SER A 116 0.02 17.47 1.61
N GLY A 117 -1.21 17.87 1.26
CA GLY A 117 -1.88 19.04 1.86
C GLY A 117 -2.12 18.93 3.38
N ILE A 118 -2.07 17.72 3.95
CA ILE A 118 -2.21 17.46 5.38
C ILE A 118 -0.87 17.31 6.12
N GLY A 119 0.26 17.53 5.42
CA GLY A 119 1.60 17.48 6.02
C GLY A 119 2.03 16.11 6.55
N ARG A 120 1.52 15.02 5.97
CA ARG A 120 1.84 13.63 6.36
C ARG A 120 2.53 12.89 5.23
N GLU A 121 3.49 12.06 5.60
CA GLU A 121 4.13 11.14 4.67
C GLU A 121 3.22 9.94 4.38
N TRP A 122 3.46 9.25 3.25
CA TRP A 122 2.60 8.15 2.81
C TRP A 122 2.43 7.06 3.86
N TYR A 123 3.52 6.70 4.56
CA TYR A 123 3.46 5.63 5.57
C TYR A 123 2.59 6.02 6.77
N GLU A 124 2.54 7.30 7.14
CA GLU A 124 1.66 7.77 8.23
C GLU A 124 0.19 7.76 7.81
N GLN A 125 -0.07 8.08 6.53
CA GLN A 125 -1.42 8.07 6.00
C GLN A 125 -1.95 6.64 5.84
N ILE A 126 -1.14 5.69 5.34
CA ILE A 126 -1.57 4.29 5.21
C ILE A 126 -1.74 3.62 6.57
N GLU A 127 -0.93 3.97 7.57
CA GLU A 127 -1.11 3.52 8.96
C GLU A 127 -2.47 3.97 9.51
N ALA A 128 -2.89 5.21 9.25
CA ALA A 128 -4.22 5.67 9.64
C ALA A 128 -5.36 4.89 8.95
N VAL A 129 -5.15 4.44 7.71
CA VAL A 129 -6.11 3.58 6.99
C VAL A 129 -6.13 2.18 7.61
N GLU A 130 -4.96 1.60 7.93
CA GLU A 130 -4.84 0.31 8.62
C GLU A 130 -5.56 0.32 9.97
N GLU A 131 -5.36 1.37 10.77
CA GLU A 131 -6.06 1.60 12.03
C GLU A 131 -7.57 1.69 11.83
N TRP A 132 -8.02 2.39 10.79
CA TRP A 132 -9.44 2.49 10.47
C TRP A 132 -10.04 1.12 10.12
N MET A 133 -9.29 0.21 9.49
CA MET A 133 -9.78 -1.14 9.18
C MET A 133 -9.99 -2.01 10.43
N ILE A 134 -9.29 -1.76 11.54
CA ILE A 134 -9.38 -2.58 12.74
C ILE A 134 -10.81 -2.57 13.31
N GLY A 135 -11.31 -3.75 13.66
CA GLY A 135 -12.65 -3.98 14.20
C GLY A 135 -13.76 -4.04 13.16
N LYS A 136 -13.46 -3.77 11.88
CA LYS A 136 -14.44 -3.78 10.79
C LYS A 136 -14.53 -5.14 10.12
N THR A 137 -15.72 -5.44 9.63
CA THR A 137 -16.02 -6.58 8.75
C THR A 137 -15.76 -6.21 7.28
N ALA A 138 -15.65 -7.22 6.41
CA ALA A 138 -15.56 -7.00 4.97
C ALA A 138 -16.70 -6.10 4.43
N ALA A 139 -17.93 -6.28 4.94
CA ALA A 139 -19.06 -5.46 4.51
C ALA A 139 -18.91 -3.98 4.89
N GLU A 140 -18.39 -3.68 6.08
CA GLU A 140 -18.12 -2.29 6.49
C GLU A 140 -16.96 -1.68 5.70
N ILE A 141 -15.95 -2.48 5.37
CA ILE A 141 -14.81 -2.04 4.55
C ILE A 141 -15.26 -1.76 3.11
N THR A 142 -16.07 -2.62 2.51
CA THR A 142 -16.65 -2.39 1.17
C THR A 142 -17.45 -1.08 1.12
N ASN A 143 -18.13 -0.72 2.21
CA ASN A 143 -18.92 0.50 2.31
C ASN A 143 -18.12 1.68 2.91
N MET A 144 -16.78 1.65 2.83
CA MET A 144 -15.96 2.81 3.19
C MET A 144 -16.48 4.05 2.44
N PRO A 145 -16.71 5.18 3.13
CA PRO A 145 -17.13 6.41 2.47
C PRO A 145 -16.02 6.94 1.57
N LEU A 146 -16.16 6.79 0.25
CA LEU A 146 -15.23 7.30 -0.75
C LEU A 146 -15.94 8.27 -1.69
N ASN A 147 -15.22 9.29 -2.19
CA ASN A 147 -15.69 10.13 -3.28
C ASN A 147 -15.42 9.47 -4.65
N ASP A 148 -15.81 10.15 -5.74
CA ASP A 148 -15.64 9.65 -7.11
C ASP A 148 -14.17 9.48 -7.52
N GLU A 149 -13.23 10.15 -6.84
CA GLU A 149 -11.78 10.00 -7.04
C GLU A 149 -11.17 8.89 -6.15
N GLY A 150 -12.00 8.21 -5.36
CA GLY A 150 -11.62 7.15 -4.43
C GLY A 150 -10.90 7.64 -3.18
N ALA A 151 -10.90 8.95 -2.89
CA ALA A 151 -10.42 9.49 -1.62
C ALA A 151 -11.51 9.35 -0.54
N THR A 152 -11.10 9.18 0.72
CA THR A 152 -12.05 9.03 1.83
C THR A 152 -12.85 10.30 2.09
N THR A 153 -14.13 10.11 2.43
CA THR A 153 -15.05 11.16 2.92
C THR A 153 -15.43 10.95 4.39
N ASP A 154 -14.87 9.93 5.04
CA ASP A 154 -14.94 9.76 6.48
C ASP A 154 -14.25 10.96 7.16
N VAL A 155 -14.98 11.66 8.02
CA VAL A 155 -14.54 12.95 8.59
C VAL A 155 -13.25 12.85 9.40
N ASP A 156 -13.01 11.72 10.06
CA ASP A 156 -11.83 11.52 10.89
C ASP A 156 -10.67 11.05 10.01
N LEU A 157 -10.91 10.10 9.11
CA LEU A 157 -9.88 9.57 8.23
C LEU A 157 -9.41 10.60 7.20
N ALA A 158 -10.28 11.47 6.70
CA ALA A 158 -9.94 12.52 5.74
C ALA A 158 -8.93 13.55 6.30
N THR A 159 -8.82 13.67 7.63
CA THR A 159 -7.78 14.52 8.26
C THR A 159 -6.41 13.83 8.32
N LYS A 160 -6.36 12.52 8.06
CA LYS A 160 -5.18 11.68 8.20
C LYS A 160 -4.70 11.05 6.89
N ALA A 161 -5.59 10.90 5.90
CA ALA A 161 -5.27 10.30 4.61
C ALA A 161 -5.97 11.07 3.49
N THR A 162 -5.20 11.46 2.47
CA THR A 162 -5.70 12.14 1.26
C THR A 162 -5.45 11.35 -0.02
N MET A 163 -4.78 10.20 0.06
CA MET A 163 -4.55 9.33 -1.09
C MET A 163 -5.82 8.59 -1.51
N THR A 164 -5.91 8.24 -2.79
CA THR A 164 -6.94 7.31 -3.29
C THR A 164 -6.83 5.96 -2.59
N LEU A 165 -7.94 5.45 -2.07
CA LEU A 165 -8.00 4.26 -1.22
C LEU A 165 -8.54 3.02 -1.93
N THR A 166 -9.07 3.13 -3.14
CA THR A 166 -9.74 2.02 -3.84
C THR A 166 -8.85 0.77 -3.98
N GLY A 167 -7.58 0.92 -4.36
CA GLY A 167 -6.66 -0.22 -4.47
C GLY A 167 -6.30 -0.85 -3.11
N TYR A 168 -6.14 -0.03 -2.06
CA TYR A 168 -5.92 -0.53 -0.71
C TYR A 168 -7.14 -1.27 -0.15
N GLN A 169 -8.34 -0.74 -0.40
CA GLN A 169 -9.61 -1.38 -0.06
C GLN A 169 -9.74 -2.73 -0.76
N ALA A 170 -9.46 -2.79 -2.07
CA ALA A 170 -9.51 -4.03 -2.84
C ALA A 170 -8.55 -5.09 -2.30
N ALA A 171 -7.28 -4.73 -2.06
CA ALA A 171 -6.30 -5.66 -1.50
C ALA A 171 -6.68 -6.16 -0.10
N VAL A 172 -7.24 -5.30 0.76
CA VAL A 172 -7.72 -5.72 2.10
C VAL A 172 -8.91 -6.68 1.99
N LEU A 173 -9.86 -6.41 1.10
CA LEU A 173 -11.02 -7.29 0.89
C LEU A 173 -10.60 -8.66 0.34
N GLU A 174 -9.69 -8.69 -0.62
CA GLU A 174 -9.10 -9.93 -1.13
C GLU A 174 -8.34 -10.68 -0.02
N ALA A 175 -7.60 -9.96 0.84
CA ALA A 175 -6.94 -10.57 1.99
C ALA A 175 -7.95 -11.25 2.92
N ILE A 176 -9.07 -10.59 3.24
CA ILE A 176 -10.13 -11.16 4.08
C ILE A 176 -10.75 -12.41 3.42
N GLU A 177 -11.02 -12.36 2.12
CA GLU A 177 -11.54 -13.52 1.36
C GLU A 177 -10.57 -14.71 1.40
N ASN A 178 -9.27 -14.43 1.27
CA ASN A 178 -8.21 -15.42 1.30
C ASN A 178 -7.82 -15.90 2.71
N ALA A 179 -8.47 -15.42 3.78
CA ALA A 179 -8.06 -15.74 5.14
C ALA A 179 -8.30 -17.22 5.51
N ARG A 180 -7.26 -17.89 6.02
CA ARG A 180 -7.28 -19.30 6.42
C ARG A 180 -6.54 -19.54 7.73
#